data_AF-A0A3C1Z3P5-F1
#
_entry.id   AF-A0A3C1Z3P5-F1
#
_cell.length_a   1.000
_cell.length_b   1.000
_cell.length_c   1.000
_cell.angle_alpha   90.00
_cell.angle_beta   90.00
_cell.angle_gamma   90.00
#
_symmetry.space_group_name_H-M   'P 1'
#
loop_
_entity.id
_entity.type
_entity.pdbx_description
1 polymer ?
#
loop_
_entity_poly.entity_id
_entity_poly.type
_entity_poly.pdbx_seq_one_letter_code
_entity_poly.pdbx_strand_id
1 'polypeptide(L)'
;WERYADHGGIRFAINEQHPLIASLGTRLSSEDADLLRVLLDSIAASLPVEMIYSDYSTHPREINQRAVDESQTLERLKSLRKVLYGDGPGDPNAFLQIVRSTHLFDGQIELAEKFISETFA
;
A
#
# COMPACT_ATOMS: atom_id res chain seq x y z
N TRP A 1 -7.72 0.83 0.60
CA TRP A 1 -9.00 1.56 0.76
C TRP A 1 -9.98 0.67 1.48
N GLU A 2 -10.84 1.27 2.31
CA GLU A 2 -11.92 0.60 3.01
C GLU A 2 -13.24 1.27 2.63
N ARG A 3 -14.31 0.45 2.55
CA ARG A 3 -15.66 0.93 2.25
C ARG A 3 -16.45 1.06 3.54
N TYR A 4 -16.92 2.26 3.80
CA TYR A 4 -17.86 2.56 4.87
C TYR A 4 -19.23 2.83 4.24
N ALA A 5 -20.26 2.14 4.73
CA ALA A 5 -21.64 2.39 4.35
C ALA A 5 -22.45 2.70 5.61
N ASP A 6 -22.95 3.91 5.69
CA ASP A 6 -23.78 4.41 6.78
C ASP A 6 -25.06 5.06 6.22
N HIS A 7 -25.87 5.66 7.10
CA HIS A 7 -27.15 6.25 6.71
C HIS A 7 -26.97 7.48 5.79
N GLY A 8 -25.77 8.06 5.73
CA GLY A 8 -25.41 9.19 4.87
C GLY A 8 -24.86 8.78 3.50
N GLY A 9 -24.65 7.49 3.24
CA GLY A 9 -24.22 6.98 1.93
C GLY A 9 -23.01 6.05 2.00
N ILE A 10 -22.28 5.96 0.89
CA ILE A 10 -21.08 5.14 0.76
C ILE A 10 -19.88 6.08 0.67
N ARG A 11 -18.88 5.88 1.52
CA ARG A 11 -17.58 6.55 1.42
C ARG A 11 -16.46 5.52 1.36
N PHE A 12 -15.43 5.86 0.58
CA PHE A 12 -14.18 5.10 0.53
C PHE A 12 -13.12 5.91 1.25
N ALA A 13 -12.39 5.30 2.17
CA ALA A 13 -11.30 5.95 2.89
C ALA A 13 -10.01 5.13 2.77
N ILE A 14 -8.86 5.78 2.95
CA ILE A 14 -7.58 5.07 3.06
C ILE A 14 -7.57 4.31 4.40
N ASN A 15 -7.03 3.09 4.41
CA ASN A 15 -6.86 2.33 5.63
C ASN A 15 -5.69 2.92 6.43
N GLU A 16 -5.97 3.73 7.45
CA GLU A 16 -4.95 4.32 8.32
C GLU A 16 -4.19 3.29 9.17
N GLN A 17 -4.78 2.10 9.38
CA GLN A 17 -4.14 0.98 10.08
C GLN A 17 -3.13 0.25 9.20
N HIS A 18 -2.93 0.70 7.95
CA HIS A 18 -1.92 0.14 7.08
C HIS A 18 -0.54 0.22 7.75
N PRO A 19 0.24 -0.87 7.82
CA PRO A 19 1.49 -0.92 8.59
C PRO A 19 2.50 0.17 8.23
N LEU A 20 2.55 0.61 6.96
CA LEU A 20 3.41 1.72 6.55
C LEU A 20 2.94 3.09 7.03
N ILE A 21 1.63 3.32 7.09
CA ILE A 21 1.07 4.56 7.61
C ILE A 21 1.32 4.61 9.13
N ALA A 22 1.04 3.51 9.82
CA ALA A 22 1.34 3.39 11.26
C ALA A 22 2.83 3.57 11.56
N SER A 23 3.72 2.91 10.81
CA SER A 23 5.17 3.02 10.97
C SER A 23 5.70 4.42 10.66
N LEU A 24 5.10 5.12 9.70
CA LEU A 24 5.48 6.50 9.41
C LEU A 24 4.98 7.43 10.52
N GLY A 25 3.75 7.25 11.00
CA GLY A 25 3.16 8.05 12.06
C GLY A 25 3.96 8.03 13.37
N THR A 26 4.61 6.90 13.72
CA THR A 26 5.46 6.83 14.93
C THR A 26 6.81 7.55 14.79
N ARG A 27 7.23 7.89 13.57
CA ARG A 27 8.52 8.52 13.26
C ARG A 27 8.41 10.02 12.99
N LEU A 28 7.19 10.50 12.72
CA LEU A 28 6.91 11.89 12.42
C LEU A 28 6.76 12.72 13.70
N SER A 29 7.02 14.02 13.59
CA SER A 29 6.58 14.98 14.61
C SER A 29 5.04 15.02 14.65
N SER A 30 4.47 15.58 15.71
CA SER A 30 3.00 15.74 15.79
C SER A 30 2.45 16.58 14.63
N GLU A 31 3.15 17.66 14.26
CA GLU A 31 2.77 18.54 13.15
C GLU A 31 2.82 17.80 11.80
N ASP A 32 3.88 17.02 11.56
CA ASP A 32 4.00 16.24 10.32
C ASP A 32 2.99 15.08 10.26
N ALA A 33 2.63 14.50 11.41
CA ALA A 33 1.61 13.46 11.49
C ALA A 33 0.21 14.00 11.15
N ASP A 34 -0.11 15.23 11.60
CA ASP A 34 -1.34 15.92 11.22
C ASP A 34 -1.35 16.23 9.71
N LEU A 35 -0.22 16.70 9.16
CA LEU A 35 -0.07 16.92 7.72
C LEU A 35 -0.25 15.62 6.91
N LEU A 36 0.32 14.51 7.38
CA LEU A 36 0.12 13.19 6.76
C LEU A 36 -1.36 12.82 6.74
N ARG A 37 -2.09 13.05 7.83
CA ARG A 37 -3.53 12.76 7.90
C ARG A 37 -4.33 13.59 6.89
N VAL A 38 -4.05 14.90 6.81
CA VAL A 38 -4.66 15.79 5.81
C VAL A 38 -4.35 15.35 4.38
N LEU A 39 -3.12 14.90 4.11
CA LEU A 39 -2.73 14.37 2.81
C LEU A 39 -3.51 13.11 2.45
N LEU A 40 -3.61 12.15 3.39
CA LEU A 40 -4.35 10.91 3.19
C LEU A 40 -5.84 11.18 2.96
N ASP A 41 -6.45 12.11 3.70
CA ASP A 41 -7.85 12.52 3.51
C ASP A 41 -8.06 13.22 2.14
N SER A 42 -7.10 14.03 1.70
CA SER A 42 -7.15 14.69 0.39
C SER A 42 -7.05 13.69 -0.77
N ILE A 43 -6.18 12.68 -0.64
CA ILE A 43 -6.11 11.55 -1.59
C ILE A 43 -7.42 10.76 -1.53
N ALA A 44 -7.98 10.55 -0.33
CA ALA A 44 -9.25 9.85 -0.14
C ALA A 44 -10.42 10.53 -0.90
N ALA A 45 -10.52 11.84 -0.75
CA ALA A 45 -11.58 12.66 -1.33
C ALA A 45 -11.45 12.84 -2.85
N SER A 46 -10.25 12.68 -3.42
CA SER A 46 -10.00 12.83 -4.85
C SER A 46 -10.19 11.55 -5.66
N LEU A 47 -10.73 10.48 -5.06
CA LEU A 47 -11.03 9.22 -5.75
C LEU A 47 -11.99 9.46 -6.94
N PRO A 48 -11.58 9.21 -8.18
CA PRO A 48 -12.40 9.52 -9.35
C PRO A 48 -13.40 8.39 -9.65
N VAL A 49 -14.41 8.24 -8.79
CA VAL A 49 -15.38 7.12 -8.86
C VAL A 49 -16.07 7.04 -10.22
N GLU A 50 -16.50 8.16 -10.78
CA GLU A 50 -17.20 8.19 -12.08
C GLU A 50 -16.31 7.75 -13.23
N MET A 51 -15.03 8.17 -13.24
CA MET A 51 -14.08 7.78 -14.28
C MET A 51 -13.74 6.29 -14.18
N ILE A 52 -13.50 5.80 -12.96
CA ILE A 52 -13.27 4.36 -12.71
C ILE A 52 -14.46 3.53 -13.21
N TYR A 53 -15.69 3.96 -12.93
CA TYR A 53 -16.89 3.27 -13.40
C TYR A 53 -17.01 3.31 -14.94
N SER A 54 -16.76 4.47 -15.56
CA SER A 54 -16.77 4.64 -17.01
C SER A 54 -15.78 3.69 -17.68
N ASP A 55 -14.52 3.69 -17.25
CA ASP A 55 -13.48 2.86 -17.85
C ASP A 55 -13.75 1.38 -17.60
N TYR A 56 -14.22 1.00 -16.39
CA TYR A 56 -14.48 -0.40 -16.07
C TYR A 56 -15.70 -0.94 -16.82
N SER A 57 -16.73 -0.12 -17.03
CA SER A 57 -17.92 -0.52 -17.79
C SER A 57 -17.67 -0.63 -19.30
N THR A 58 -16.68 0.09 -19.83
CA THR A 58 -16.40 0.13 -21.27
C THR A 58 -15.25 -0.79 -21.68
N HIS A 59 -14.14 -0.78 -20.94
CA HIS A 59 -12.91 -1.52 -21.27
C HIS A 59 -12.33 -2.25 -20.04
N PRO A 60 -13.08 -3.15 -19.37
CA PRO A 60 -12.68 -3.75 -18.10
C PRO A 60 -11.35 -4.53 -18.17
N ARG A 61 -10.98 -5.08 -19.33
CA ARG A 61 -9.73 -5.83 -19.54
C ARG A 61 -8.51 -4.93 -19.70
N GLU A 62 -8.71 -3.65 -19.99
CA GLU A 62 -7.64 -2.68 -20.20
C GLU A 62 -7.26 -1.95 -18.90
N ILE A 63 -8.11 -2.02 -17.88
CA ILE A 63 -7.79 -1.52 -16.54
C ILE A 63 -6.71 -2.40 -15.91
N ASN A 64 -5.47 -1.97 -16.06
CA ASN A 64 -4.31 -2.56 -15.42
C ASN A 64 -3.83 -1.64 -14.31
N GLN A 65 -4.37 -1.81 -13.11
CA GLN A 65 -3.80 -1.20 -11.89
C GLN A 65 -2.41 -1.79 -11.55
N ARG A 66 -2.04 -2.89 -12.22
CA ARG A 66 -0.78 -3.61 -12.05
C ARG A 66 0.15 -3.28 -13.21
N ALA A 67 1.06 -2.37 -12.97
CA ALA A 67 2.24 -2.19 -13.81
C ALA A 67 3.44 -2.28 -12.88
N VAL A 68 3.95 -3.49 -12.66
CA VAL A 68 5.24 -3.66 -12.01
C VAL A 68 6.06 -4.60 -12.88
N ASP A 69 7.16 -4.05 -13.39
CA ASP A 69 8.27 -4.82 -13.94
C ASP A 69 9.00 -5.52 -12.78
N GLU A 70 9.45 -6.78 -12.96
CA GLU A 70 10.13 -7.55 -11.92
C GLU A 70 11.33 -6.81 -11.32
N SER A 71 12.04 -6.03 -12.15
CA SER A 71 13.17 -5.21 -11.70
C SER A 71 12.73 -4.13 -10.70
N GLN A 72 11.57 -3.51 -10.93
CA GLN A 72 11.00 -2.50 -10.05
C GLN A 72 10.45 -3.12 -8.76
N THR A 73 9.94 -4.35 -8.82
CA THR A 73 9.44 -5.07 -7.65
C THR A 73 10.54 -5.31 -6.65
N LEU A 74 11.71 -5.78 -7.09
CA LEU A 74 12.84 -6.06 -6.21
C LEU A 74 13.34 -4.77 -5.52
N GLU A 75 13.46 -3.67 -6.27
CA GLU A 75 13.87 -2.37 -5.71
C GLU A 75 12.84 -1.81 -4.73
N ARG A 76 11.54 -2.00 -4.98
CA ARG A 76 10.48 -1.65 -4.04
C ARG A 76 10.51 -2.51 -2.79
N LEU A 77 10.77 -3.81 -2.90
CA LEU A 77 10.92 -4.72 -1.75
C LEU A 77 12.12 -4.33 -0.87
N LYS A 78 13.28 -4.03 -1.48
CA LYS A 78 14.46 -3.52 -0.78
C LYS A 78 14.16 -2.21 -0.06
N SER A 79 13.52 -1.27 -0.75
CA SER A 79 13.14 0.03 -0.18
C SER A 79 12.18 -0.15 0.99
N LEU A 80 11.17 -1.01 0.85
CA LEU A 80 10.21 -1.35 1.89
C LEU A 80 10.90 -1.95 3.13
N ARG A 81 11.78 -2.94 2.92
CA ARG A 81 12.56 -3.57 4.00
C ARG A 81 13.41 -2.55 4.75
N LYS A 82 14.09 -1.66 4.02
CA LYS A 82 14.90 -0.58 4.61
C LYS A 82 14.05 0.42 5.39
N VAL A 83 12.86 0.77 4.90
CA VAL A 83 11.96 1.69 5.61
C VAL A 83 11.44 1.10 6.92
N LEU A 84 11.12 -0.21 6.92
CA LEU A 84 10.53 -0.89 8.07
C LEU A 84 11.56 -1.29 9.13
N TYR A 85 12.73 -1.80 8.72
CA TYR A 85 13.71 -2.40 9.64
C TYR A 85 15.06 -1.67 9.66
N GLY A 86 15.28 -0.67 8.79
CA GLY A 86 16.59 -0.04 8.63
C GLY A 86 17.66 -1.08 8.28
N ASP A 87 18.75 -1.09 9.06
CA ASP A 87 19.82 -2.09 8.98
C ASP A 87 19.67 -3.23 10.01
N GLY A 88 18.61 -3.19 10.84
CA GLY A 88 18.37 -4.19 11.89
C GLY A 88 17.83 -5.53 11.39
N PRO A 89 17.78 -6.54 12.26
CA PRO A 89 17.09 -7.79 11.97
C PRO A 89 15.59 -7.49 11.86
N GLY A 90 14.97 -7.90 10.75
CA GLY A 90 13.51 -7.84 10.62
C GLY A 90 12.88 -9.23 10.74
N ASP A 91 11.58 -9.24 10.95
CA ASP A 91 10.80 -10.47 11.04
C ASP A 91 10.24 -10.83 9.65
N PRO A 92 10.70 -11.94 9.03
CA PRO A 92 10.23 -12.34 7.70
C PRO A 92 8.72 -12.60 7.64
N ASN A 93 8.09 -13.09 8.71
CA ASN A 93 6.65 -13.32 8.73
C ASN A 93 5.88 -12.00 8.78
N ALA A 94 6.31 -11.06 9.64
CA ALA A 94 5.72 -9.73 9.70
C ALA A 94 5.90 -8.99 8.37
N PHE A 95 7.07 -9.08 7.74
CA PHE A 95 7.32 -8.47 6.43
C PHE A 95 6.43 -9.05 5.34
N LEU A 96 6.25 -10.37 5.30
CA LEU A 96 5.33 -11.01 4.35
C LEU A 96 3.88 -10.55 4.54
N GLN A 97 3.42 -10.39 5.79
CA GLN A 97 2.10 -9.84 6.06
C GLN A 97 1.95 -8.41 5.53
N ILE A 98 2.96 -7.57 5.71
CA ILE A 98 2.96 -6.20 5.20
C ILE A 98 2.95 -6.19 3.67
N VAL A 99 3.80 -7.00 3.02
CA VAL A 99 3.83 -7.16 1.56
C VAL A 99 2.44 -7.51 1.04
N ARG A 100 1.76 -8.50 1.65
CA ARG A 100 0.41 -8.91 1.26
C ARG A 100 -0.64 -7.84 1.52
N SER A 101 -0.56 -7.10 2.63
CA SER A 101 -1.54 -6.05 2.96
C SER A 101 -1.41 -4.80 2.07
N THR A 102 -0.23 -4.58 1.47
CA THR A 102 0.00 -3.39 0.62
C THR A 102 -0.66 -3.48 -0.75
N HIS A 103 -1.00 -4.69 -1.23
CA HIS A 103 -1.42 -4.98 -2.61
C HIS A 103 -0.43 -4.50 -3.71
N LEU A 104 0.68 -3.86 -3.34
CA LEU A 104 1.68 -3.28 -4.23
C LEU A 104 2.43 -4.35 -5.03
N PHE A 105 2.43 -5.58 -4.52
CA PHE A 105 3.14 -6.74 -5.06
C PHE A 105 2.17 -7.82 -5.56
N ASP A 106 0.88 -7.50 -5.69
CA ASP A 106 -0.12 -8.43 -6.20
C ASP A 106 0.26 -8.91 -7.61
N GLY A 107 0.36 -10.23 -7.79
CA GLY A 107 0.84 -10.85 -9.02
C GLY A 107 2.35 -11.13 -9.06
N GLN A 108 3.11 -10.71 -8.04
CA GLN A 108 4.53 -11.01 -7.88
C GLN A 108 4.87 -11.51 -6.47
N ILE A 109 3.90 -12.17 -5.82
CA ILE A 109 4.08 -12.69 -4.46
C ILE A 109 5.18 -13.75 -4.40
N GLU A 110 5.33 -14.57 -5.44
CA GLU A 110 6.42 -15.56 -5.55
C GLU A 110 7.80 -14.88 -5.51
N LEU A 111 7.96 -13.75 -6.20
CA LEU A 111 9.20 -12.97 -6.17
C LEU A 111 9.44 -12.35 -4.79
N ALA A 112 8.38 -11.90 -4.13
CA ALA A 112 8.48 -11.39 -2.76
C ALA A 112 8.85 -12.50 -1.76
N GLU A 113 8.27 -13.69 -1.86
CA GLU A 113 8.60 -14.84 -1.00
C GLU A 113 10.05 -15.28 -1.20
N LYS A 114 10.53 -15.32 -2.46
CA LYS A 114 11.94 -15.58 -2.77
C LYS A 114 12.85 -14.53 -2.13
N PHE A 115 12.57 -13.24 -2.31
CA PHE A 115 13.33 -12.16 -1.69
C PHE A 115 13.41 -12.30 -0.17
N ILE A 116 12.31 -12.66 0.48
CA ILE A 116 12.26 -12.83 1.94
C ILE A 116 13.16 -13.99 2.37
N SER A 117 13.10 -15.13 1.67
CA SER A 117 13.93 -16.29 1.98
C SER A 117 15.44 -16.00 1.84
N GLU A 118 15.83 -15.15 0.88
CA GLU A 118 17.23 -14.79 0.66
C GLU A 118 17.73 -13.70 1.62
N THR A 119 16.85 -12.80 2.06
CA THR A 119 17.24 -11.59 2.81
C THR A 119 17.16 -11.77 4.33
N PHE A 120 16.33 -12.69 4.81
CA PHE A 120 16.08 -12.92 6.24
C PHE A 120 16.57 -14.30 6.74
N ALA A 121 17.28 -15.06 5.91
CA ALA A 121 18.03 -16.26 6.32
C ALA A 121 19.30 -15.88 7.09
#